data_AF-A0A448MRC9-F1
#
_entry.id   AF-A0A448MRC9-F1
#
_cell.length_a   1.000
_cell.length_b   1.000
_cell.length_c   1.000
_cell.angle_alpha   90.00
_cell.angle_beta   90.00
_cell.angle_gamma   90.00
#
_symmetry.space_group_name_H-M   'P 1'
#
loop_
_entity.id
_entity.type
_entity.pdbx_description
1 polymer ?
#
loop_
_entity_poly.entity_id
_entity_poly.type
_entity_poly.pdbx_seq_one_letter_code
_entity_poly.pdbx_strand_id
1 'polypeptide(L)'
;MYTSTEELDAYFADSHNMKPYLFCEYLHAMGNSCGDAEDYFQAMERHRGAAGGFVWEWCNHSPYLPHSERMGYGGDFGDVPNDGNFCADGLVTADCQIQSSLLELKMYSVRFEPF
;
A
#
# COMPACT_ATOMS: atom_id res chain seq x y z
N MET A 1 -5.01 -1.82 10.73
CA MET A 1 -4.90 -1.84 9.25
C MET A 1 -5.54 -0.56 8.76
N TYR A 2 -4.94 0.10 7.77
CA TYR A 2 -5.49 1.32 7.15
C TYR A 2 -5.84 2.44 8.16
N THR A 3 -5.12 2.48 9.29
CA THR A 3 -5.27 3.50 10.33
C THR A 3 -4.72 4.82 9.81
N SER A 4 -5.44 5.92 10.03
CA SER A 4 -4.99 7.23 9.54
C SER A 4 -3.77 7.74 10.32
N THR A 5 -3.10 8.77 9.79
CA THR A 5 -2.00 9.45 10.48
C THR A 5 -2.44 10.08 11.81
N GLU A 6 -3.65 10.62 11.88
CA GLU A 6 -4.23 11.23 13.08
C GLU A 6 -4.57 10.15 14.12
N GLU A 7 -5.06 9.00 13.69
CA GLU A 7 -5.33 7.87 14.58
C GLU A 7 -4.04 7.27 15.13
N LEU A 8 -2.96 7.25 14.34
CA LEU A 8 -1.63 6.88 14.82
C LEU A 8 -1.14 7.86 15.90
N ASP A 9 -1.27 9.17 15.66
CA ASP A 9 -0.93 10.21 16.64
C ASP A 9 -1.78 10.06 17.92
N ALA A 10 -3.08 9.78 17.79
CA ALA A 10 -3.98 9.53 18.92
C ALA A 10 -3.62 8.26 19.69
N TYR A 11 -3.18 7.19 19.01
CA TYR A 11 -2.72 5.96 19.63
C TYR A 11 -1.54 6.22 20.58
N PHE A 12 -0.55 6.99 20.13
CA PHE A 12 0.62 7.32 20.95
C PHE A 12 0.40 8.42 21.98
N ALA A 13 -0.72 9.16 21.91
CA ALA A 13 -1.12 10.08 22.96
C ALA A 13 -1.59 9.37 24.25
N ASP A 14 -2.04 8.11 24.15
CA ASP A 14 -2.37 7.30 25.32
C ASP A 14 -1.12 6.63 25.90
N SER A 15 -0.71 7.09 27.09
CA SER A 15 0.44 6.56 27.84
C SER A 15 0.37 5.06 28.20
N HIS A 16 -0.80 4.41 28.08
CA HIS A 16 -0.91 2.96 28.27
C HIS A 16 -0.39 2.16 27.06
N ASN A 17 -0.27 2.78 25.89
CA ASN A 17 0.20 2.14 24.67
C ASN A 17 1.74 2.07 24.62
N MET A 18 2.27 1.03 25.26
CA MET A 18 3.71 0.81 25.43
C MET A 18 4.32 -0.18 24.42
N LYS A 19 3.49 -0.83 23.60
CA LYS A 19 3.93 -1.83 22.62
C LYS A 19 4.24 -1.14 21.28
N PRO A 20 5.18 -1.68 20.48
CA PRO A 20 5.40 -1.19 19.13
C PRO A 20 4.11 -1.27 18.30
N TYR A 21 3.87 -0.23 17.50
CA TYR A 21 2.80 -0.20 16.51
C TYR A 21 3.37 -0.57 15.15
N LEU A 22 2.76 -1.57 14.50
CA LEU A 22 3.15 -2.03 13.17
C LEU A 22 1.92 -2.02 12.28
N PHE A 23 1.99 -1.31 11.15
CA PHE A 23 0.94 -1.40 10.14
C PHE A 23 1.06 -2.72 9.40
N CYS A 24 0.21 -3.70 9.76
CA CYS A 24 0.16 -4.94 9.00
C CYS A 24 -0.31 -4.73 7.55
N GLU A 25 -1.16 -3.72 7.31
CA GLU A 25 -1.52 -3.19 5.98
C GLU A 25 -1.73 -1.68 6.07
N TYR A 26 -1.13 -0.93 5.14
CA TYR A 26 -1.33 0.51 4.90
C TYR A 26 -1.10 0.86 3.42
N LEU A 27 -1.41 2.09 3.00
CA LEU A 27 -1.24 2.59 1.62
C LEU A 27 -1.75 1.63 0.53
N HIS A 28 -3.08 1.48 0.44
CA HIS A 28 -3.68 0.59 -0.57
C HIS A 28 -3.29 0.99 -2.01
N ALA A 29 -2.60 0.12 -2.74
CA ALA A 29 -1.91 0.42 -4.01
C ALA A 29 -2.78 0.22 -5.27
N MET A 30 -4.09 0.03 -5.09
CA MET A 30 -5.05 -0.15 -6.20
C MET A 30 -5.11 1.00 -7.19
N GLY A 31 -4.75 0.68 -8.44
CA GLY A 31 -4.74 1.63 -9.54
C GLY A 31 -3.71 2.74 -9.36
N ASN A 32 -4.10 3.97 -9.67
CA ASN A 32 -3.24 5.13 -9.43
C ASN A 32 -3.44 5.64 -7.99
N SER A 33 -2.66 5.09 -7.06
CA SER A 33 -2.82 5.29 -5.62
C SER A 33 -1.47 5.53 -4.92
N CYS A 34 -1.37 5.16 -3.64
CA CYS A 34 -0.26 5.42 -2.73
C CYS A 34 0.04 6.92 -2.56
N GLY A 35 -1.01 7.75 -2.62
CA GLY A 35 -0.94 9.12 -2.12
C GLY A 35 -0.57 9.15 -0.63
N ASP A 36 -0.03 10.28 -0.18
CA ASP A 36 0.32 10.56 1.22
C ASP A 36 1.39 9.60 1.82
N ALA A 37 2.15 8.90 0.98
CA ALA A 37 3.24 8.03 1.42
C ALA A 37 4.26 8.77 2.29
N GLU A 38 4.56 10.04 1.96
CA GLU A 38 5.40 10.90 2.79
C GLU A 38 4.79 11.15 4.17
N ASP A 39 3.49 11.47 4.23
CA ASP A 39 2.82 11.82 5.48
C ASP A 39 2.79 10.63 6.44
N TYR A 40 2.54 9.42 5.94
CA TYR A 40 2.67 8.19 6.73
C TYR A 40 4.09 7.97 7.21
N PHE A 41 5.09 8.14 6.35
CA PHE A 41 6.50 8.01 6.74
C PHE A 41 6.87 9.00 7.85
N GLN A 42 6.52 10.28 7.68
CA GLN A 42 6.75 11.32 8.67
C GLN A 42 5.98 11.06 9.98
N ALA A 43 4.75 10.56 9.90
CA ALA A 43 3.96 10.20 11.08
C ALA A 43 4.60 9.07 11.88
N MET A 44 5.12 8.04 11.21
CA MET A 44 5.85 6.96 11.88
C MET A 44 7.14 7.47 12.53
N GLU A 45 7.92 8.32 11.87
CA GLU A 45 9.16 8.89 12.41
C GLU A 45 8.93 9.78 13.65
N ARG A 46 7.75 10.39 13.81
CA ARG A 46 7.41 11.16 15.03
C ARG A 46 7.32 10.29 16.27
N HIS A 47 7.03 9.00 16.13
CA HIS A 47 6.74 8.10 17.24
C HIS A 47 7.77 7.01 17.36
N ARG A 48 8.58 7.04 18.43
CA ARG A 48 9.59 6.00 18.71
C ARG A 48 9.00 4.58 18.77
N GLY A 49 7.71 4.45 19.10
CA GLY A 49 7.01 3.17 19.14
C GLY A 49 6.51 2.67 17.78
N ALA A 50 6.50 3.50 16.73
CA ALA A 50 6.11 3.06 15.40
C ALA A 50 7.25 2.25 14.76
N ALA A 51 6.91 1.08 14.21
CA ALA A 51 7.85 0.12 13.66
C ALA A 51 7.69 -0.07 12.15
N GLY A 52 7.14 0.93 11.45
CA GLY A 52 6.88 0.86 10.02
C GLY A 52 5.59 0.12 9.66
N GLY A 53 5.56 -0.40 8.43
CA GLY A 53 4.39 -1.07 7.88
C GLY A 53 4.65 -1.82 6.58
N PHE A 54 3.64 -2.57 6.14
CA PHE A 54 3.62 -3.27 4.85
C PHE A 54 2.56 -2.67 3.93
N VAL A 55 3.00 -2.19 2.76
CA VAL A 55 2.09 -1.66 1.73
C VAL A 55 1.25 -2.79 1.16
N TRP A 56 -0.05 -2.56 1.00
CA TRP A 56 -0.96 -3.53 0.39
C TRP A 56 -1.27 -3.15 -1.06
N GLU A 57 -0.92 -3.95 -2.08
CA GLU A 57 -0.12 -5.18 -2.06
C GLU A 57 1.04 -5.14 -3.06
N TRP A 58 1.78 -6.24 -3.17
CA TRP A 58 2.95 -6.31 -4.04
C TRP A 58 2.57 -6.33 -5.53
N CYS A 59 1.72 -7.26 -5.96
CA CYS A 59 1.49 -7.59 -7.37
C CYS A 59 0.01 -7.75 -7.65
N ASN A 60 -0.50 -7.15 -8.74
CA ASN A 60 -1.90 -7.36 -9.14
C ASN A 60 -2.20 -8.85 -9.36
N HIS A 61 -3.27 -9.36 -8.76
CA HIS A 61 -3.86 -10.66 -9.07
C HIS A 61 -4.80 -10.58 -10.29
N SER A 62 -4.26 -10.13 -11.42
CA SER A 62 -5.02 -9.87 -12.66
C SER A 62 -4.40 -10.62 -13.84
N PRO A 63 -4.76 -11.89 -14.08
CA PRO A 63 -4.19 -12.68 -15.17
C PRO A 63 -4.64 -12.20 -16.56
N TYR A 64 -3.88 -12.52 -17.60
CA TYR A 64 -4.30 -12.28 -18.98
C TYR A 64 -5.57 -13.05 -19.33
N LEU A 65 -6.48 -12.38 -20.04
CA LEU A 65 -7.66 -13.02 -20.59
C LEU A 65 -7.28 -14.02 -21.70
N PRO A 66 -8.06 -15.12 -21.87
CA PRO A 66 -7.78 -16.11 -22.91
C PRO A 66 -7.65 -15.46 -24.30
N HIS A 67 -6.55 -15.74 -25.00
CA HIS A 67 -6.26 -15.20 -26.34
C HIS A 67 -6.24 -13.66 -26.41
N SER A 68 -5.90 -12.98 -25.32
CA SER A 68 -5.83 -11.52 -25.23
C SER A 68 -4.52 -11.06 -24.60
N GLU A 69 -4.07 -9.86 -24.97
CA GLU A 69 -3.01 -9.13 -24.26
C GLU A 69 -3.54 -8.30 -23.09
N ARG A 70 -4.86 -8.30 -22.86
CA ARG A 70 -5.47 -7.60 -21.73
C ARG A 70 -5.45 -8.47 -20.48
N MET A 71 -4.98 -7.91 -19.38
CA MET A 71 -5.21 -8.46 -18.04
C MET A 71 -6.68 -8.23 -17.66
N GLY A 72 -7.29 -9.24 -17.04
CA GLY A 72 -8.67 -9.21 -16.58
C GLY A 72 -8.77 -9.43 -15.08
N TYR A 73 -9.95 -9.18 -14.54
CA TYR A 73 -10.27 -9.34 -13.13
C TYR A 73 -11.65 -10.00 -12.97
N GLY A 74 -12.21 -10.03 -11.76
CA GLY A 74 -13.49 -10.68 -11.49
C GLY A 74 -14.58 -10.22 -12.47
N GLY A 75 -15.30 -11.18 -13.06
CA GLY A 75 -16.35 -10.93 -14.05
C GLY A 75 -15.89 -10.97 -15.50
N ASP A 76 -14.62 -10.73 -15.81
CA ASP A 76 -14.11 -10.85 -17.19
C ASP A 76 -14.00 -12.32 -17.64
N PHE A 77 -14.04 -13.28 -16.70
CA PHE A 77 -14.00 -14.73 -16.96
C PHE A 77 -15.39 -15.38 -16.97
N GLY A 78 -16.46 -14.58 -16.89
CA GLY A 78 -17.85 -15.06 -16.85
C GLY A 78 -18.27 -15.65 -15.48
N ASP A 79 -17.47 -15.42 -14.45
CA ASP A 79 -17.70 -15.84 -13.08
C ASP A 79 -18.73 -14.97 -12.35
N VAL A 80 -19.63 -15.62 -11.59
CA VAL A 80 -20.64 -14.98 -10.74
C VAL A 80 -20.83 -15.84 -9.46
N PRO A 81 -20.70 -15.28 -8.25
CA PRO A 81 -20.40 -13.87 -7.95
C PRO A 81 -18.94 -13.50 -8.23
N ASN A 82 -18.65 -12.21 -8.31
CA ASN A 82 -17.31 -11.66 -8.41
C ASN A 82 -17.24 -10.28 -7.72
N ASP A 83 -16.03 -9.87 -7.36
CA ASP A 83 -15.74 -8.57 -6.71
C ASP A 83 -14.97 -7.61 -7.64
N GLY A 84 -15.15 -7.76 -8.96
CA GLY A 84 -14.59 -6.88 -9.96
C GLY A 84 -13.06 -6.76 -9.88
N ASN A 85 -12.56 -5.52 -9.92
CA ASN A 85 -11.13 -5.20 -10.01
C ASN A 85 -10.43 -5.06 -8.65
N PHE A 86 -11.06 -5.45 -7.54
CA PHE A 86 -10.45 -5.30 -6.21
C PHE A 86 -9.19 -6.15 -6.02
N CYS A 87 -8.94 -7.11 -6.91
CA CYS A 87 -7.70 -7.91 -6.98
C CYS A 87 -6.57 -7.26 -7.80
N ALA A 88 -6.77 -6.03 -8.30
CA ALA A 88 -5.77 -5.26 -9.04
C ALA A 88 -5.20 -4.12 -8.15
N ASP A 89 -4.63 -4.53 -7.02
CA ASP A 89 -4.23 -3.71 -5.88
C ASP A 89 -2.72 -3.69 -5.60
N GLY A 90 -1.91 -4.01 -6.59
CA GLY A 90 -0.46 -4.16 -6.49
C GLY A 90 0.38 -2.96 -6.94
N LEU A 91 1.56 -2.82 -6.31
CA LEU A 91 2.66 -1.93 -6.71
C LEU A 91 3.30 -2.29 -8.05
N VAL A 92 3.14 -3.53 -8.49
CA VAL A 92 3.50 -4.00 -9.83
C VAL A 92 2.31 -4.64 -10.53
N THR A 93 2.31 -4.65 -11.86
CA THR A 93 1.33 -5.40 -12.66
C THR A 93 1.50 -6.91 -12.46
N ALA A 94 0.55 -7.72 -12.94
CA ALA A 94 0.58 -9.18 -12.76
C ALA A 94 1.82 -9.86 -13.40
N ASP A 95 2.44 -9.21 -14.37
CA ASP A 95 3.71 -9.60 -15.02
C ASP A 95 4.92 -8.81 -14.47
N CYS A 96 4.80 -8.28 -13.25
CA CYS A 96 5.83 -7.59 -12.49
C CYS A 96 6.39 -6.30 -13.15
N GLN A 97 5.62 -5.63 -14.00
CA GLN A 97 5.99 -4.30 -14.49
C GLN A 97 5.76 -3.25 -13.40
N ILE A 98 6.75 -2.39 -13.22
CA ILE A 98 6.76 -1.34 -12.20
C ILE A 98 5.66 -0.32 -12.48
N GLN A 99 4.84 -0.02 -11.45
CA GLN A 99 3.89 1.09 -11.49
C GLN A 99 4.48 2.35 -10.82
N SER A 100 3.86 3.51 -11.04
CA SER A 100 4.31 4.80 -10.50
C SER A 100 4.37 4.83 -8.97
N SER A 101 3.43 4.16 -8.30
CA SER A 101 3.38 4.03 -6.84
C SER A 101 4.65 3.39 -6.25
N LEU A 102 5.22 2.38 -6.89
CA LEU A 102 6.46 1.75 -6.43
C LEU A 102 7.67 2.69 -6.56
N LEU A 103 7.70 3.51 -7.63
CA LEU A 103 8.77 4.51 -7.82
C LEU A 103 8.73 5.57 -6.72
N GLU A 104 7.54 5.99 -6.31
CA GLU A 104 7.34 6.93 -5.20
C GLU A 104 7.83 6.33 -3.88
N LEU A 105 7.41 5.11 -3.56
CA LEU A 105 7.83 4.43 -2.31
C LEU A 105 9.34 4.23 -2.19
N LYS A 106 10.04 4.03 -3.31
CA LYS A 106 11.49 3.89 -3.33
C LYS A 106 12.20 5.15 -2.80
N MET A 107 11.62 6.33 -2.97
CA MET A 107 12.23 7.59 -2.55
C MET A 107 12.40 7.70 -1.02
N TYR A 108 11.49 7.09 -0.26
CA TYR A 108 11.53 7.14 1.21
C TYR A 108 12.54 6.17 1.84
N SER A 109 13.27 5.39 1.04
CA SER A 109 14.31 4.47 1.53
C SER A 109 15.63 5.15 1.88
N VAL A 110 15.88 6.39 1.43
CA VAL A 110 17.13 7.14 1.68
C VAL A 110 16.85 8.64 1.75
N ARG A 111 17.13 9.29 2.90
CA ARG A 111 17.10 10.76 3.03
C ARG A 111 18.50 11.36 2.93
N PHE A 112 18.62 12.45 2.15
CA PHE A 112 19.75 13.35 2.16
C PHE A 112 19.29 14.69 2.75
N GLU A 113 19.74 15.01 3.95
CA GLU A 113 19.52 16.32 4.55
C GLU A 113 20.69 17.24 4.13
N PRO A 114 20.47 18.30 3.32
CA PRO A 114 21.53 19.24 3.00
C PRO A 114 21.95 20.02 4.25
N PHE A 115 23.27 20.13 4.45
CA PHE A 115 23.91 20.86 5.56
C PHE A 115 23.65 22.38 5.51
#